data_AF-A0A0G1Y4G1-F1
#
_entry.id   AF-A0A0G1Y4G1-F1
#
_cell.length_a   1.000
_cell.length_b   1.000
_cell.length_c   1.000
_cell.angle_alpha   90.00
_cell.angle_beta   90.00
_cell.angle_gamma   90.00
#
_symmetry.space_group_name_H-M   'P 1'
#
loop_
_entity.id
_entity.type
_entity.pdbx_description
1 polymer ?
#
loop_
_entity_poly.entity_id
_entity_poly.type
_entity_poly.pdbx_seq_one_letter_code
_entity_poly.pdbx_strand_id
1 'polypeptide(L)'
;MIVLKSPEEIAIMRAGGKILAQVLHELSAVVRPGITTNSLDQLARELIQQYPGATPAFLGYAPDGNKKYPAAICVSVNDEIIHGLPAERIIKEGDIVTLDLGIQYQNYFTDAAVTVAVGNVSALARTLLEATREALEIGLAEAKAGNTTGNIG
;
A
#
# COMPACT_ATOMS: atom_id res chain seq x y z
N MET A 1 -22.63 6.70 7.59
CA MET A 1 -23.16 5.48 8.22
C MET A 1 -22.09 4.41 8.11
N ILE A 2 -21.71 3.74 9.21
CA ILE A 2 -20.72 2.65 9.18
C ILE A 2 -21.48 1.34 8.97
N VAL A 3 -21.01 0.51 8.02
CA VAL A 3 -21.62 -0.78 7.71
C VAL A 3 -20.99 -1.86 8.60
N LEU A 4 -21.79 -2.52 9.42
CA LEU A 4 -21.35 -3.68 10.20
C LEU A 4 -21.24 -4.91 9.28
N LYS A 5 -20.08 -5.57 9.31
CA LYS A 5 -19.80 -6.70 8.44
C LYS A 5 -20.27 -8.02 9.03
N SER A 6 -20.80 -8.90 8.18
CA SER A 6 -21.12 -10.27 8.57
C SER A 6 -19.83 -11.10 8.75
N PRO A 7 -19.89 -12.25 9.45
CA PRO A 7 -18.76 -13.17 9.56
C PRO A 7 -18.19 -13.60 8.20
N GLU A 8 -19.05 -13.80 7.20
CA GLU A 8 -18.68 -14.17 5.84
C GLU A 8 -17.93 -13.04 5.13
N GLU A 9 -18.43 -11.80 5.24
CA GLU A 9 -17.79 -10.62 4.68
C GLU A 9 -16.40 -10.40 5.32
N ILE A 10 -16.29 -10.59 6.63
CA ILE A 10 -15.00 -10.54 7.36
C ILE A 10 -14.05 -11.63 6.85
N ALA A 11 -14.54 -12.84 6.57
CA ALA A 11 -13.72 -13.92 6.04
C ALA A 11 -13.17 -13.59 4.63
N ILE A 12 -13.99 -12.98 3.77
CA ILE A 12 -13.57 -12.51 2.44
C ILE A 12 -12.50 -11.42 2.57
N MET A 13 -12.74 -10.40 3.41
CA MET A 13 -11.76 -9.33 3.66
C MET A 13 -10.44 -9.89 4.19
N ARG A 14 -10.49 -10.89 5.09
CA ARG A 14 -9.28 -11.56 5.60
C ARG A 14 -8.53 -12.31 4.50
N ALA A 15 -9.23 -12.95 3.57
CA ALA A 15 -8.60 -13.61 2.42
C ALA A 15 -7.94 -12.58 1.48
N GLY A 16 -8.65 -11.49 1.13
CA GLY A 16 -8.10 -10.40 0.33
C GLY A 16 -6.87 -9.75 0.99
N GLY A 17 -6.92 -9.51 2.30
CA GLY A 17 -5.79 -8.96 3.07
C GLY A 17 -4.56 -9.85 3.08
N LYS A 18 -4.72 -11.19 3.05
CA LYS A 18 -3.59 -12.12 2.91
C LYS A 18 -2.93 -12.02 1.53
N ILE A 19 -3.74 -11.91 0.47
CA ILE A 19 -3.24 -11.70 -0.89
C ILE A 19 -2.46 -10.39 -0.95
N LEU A 20 -3.05 -9.31 -0.43
CA LEU A 20 -2.41 -8.00 -0.38
C LEU A 20 -1.07 -8.03 0.35
N ALA A 21 -1.01 -8.64 1.54
CA ALA A 21 0.21 -8.75 2.31
C ALA A 21 1.31 -9.53 1.56
N GLN A 22 0.94 -10.61 0.86
CA GLN A 22 1.88 -11.40 0.05
C GLN A 22 2.44 -10.58 -1.13
N VAL A 23 1.57 -9.89 -1.87
CA VAL A 23 1.99 -9.05 -3.01
C VAL A 23 2.89 -7.91 -2.54
N LEU A 24 2.53 -7.21 -1.46
CA LEU A 24 3.35 -6.14 -0.88
C LEU A 24 4.71 -6.65 -0.39
N HIS A 25 4.76 -7.85 0.19
CA HIS A 25 6.00 -8.47 0.63
C HIS A 25 6.96 -8.71 -0.55
N GLU A 26 6.45 -9.30 -1.63
CA GLU A 26 7.23 -9.56 -2.85
C GLU A 26 7.69 -8.27 -3.53
N LEU A 27 6.82 -7.26 -3.62
CA LEU A 27 7.19 -5.94 -4.13
C LEU A 27 8.28 -5.29 -3.28
N SER A 28 8.15 -5.34 -1.96
CA SER A 28 9.15 -4.77 -1.03
C SER A 28 10.51 -5.43 -1.19
N ALA A 29 10.54 -6.75 -1.42
CA ALA A 29 11.77 -7.51 -1.57
C ALA A 29 12.57 -7.17 -2.84
N VAL A 30 11.92 -6.65 -3.89
CA VAL A 30 12.59 -6.28 -5.14
C VAL A 30 13.06 -4.82 -5.18
N VAL A 31 12.59 -3.97 -4.25
CA VAL A 31 12.99 -2.56 -4.20
C VAL A 31 14.50 -2.45 -3.98
N ARG A 32 15.20 -1.88 -4.96
CA ARG A 32 16.65 -1.71 -4.95
C ARG A 32 17.07 -0.59 -5.91
N PRO A 33 18.30 -0.04 -5.80
CA PRO A 33 18.80 0.95 -6.74
C PRO A 33 18.76 0.43 -8.19
N GLY A 34 18.35 1.31 -9.11
CA GLY A 34 18.40 1.06 -10.56
C GLY A 34 17.11 0.54 -11.19
N ILE A 35 16.10 0.15 -10.41
CA ILE A 35 14.78 -0.19 -10.96
C ILE A 35 13.92 1.07 -11.13
N THR A 36 12.95 1.03 -12.04
CA THR A 36 12.00 2.13 -12.21
C THR A 36 10.75 1.92 -11.35
N THR A 37 10.10 3.00 -10.93
CA THR A 37 8.80 2.90 -10.24
C THR A 37 7.74 2.19 -11.11
N ASN A 38 7.80 2.34 -12.45
CA ASN A 38 6.94 1.61 -13.40
C ASN A 38 7.18 0.10 -13.39
N SER A 39 8.42 -0.37 -13.17
CA SER A 39 8.69 -1.81 -13.04
C SER A 39 7.99 -2.44 -11.83
N LEU A 40 7.76 -1.67 -10.75
CA LEU A 40 6.98 -2.12 -9.59
C LEU A 40 5.49 -2.21 -9.93
N ASP A 41 4.95 -1.32 -10.76
CA ASP A 41 3.56 -1.42 -11.24
C ASP A 41 3.35 -2.67 -12.10
N GLN A 42 4.28 -2.94 -13.01
CA GLN A 42 4.26 -4.15 -13.84
C GLN A 42 4.27 -5.41 -12.97
N LEU A 43 5.21 -5.49 -12.03
CA LEU A 43 5.28 -6.61 -11.09
C LEU A 43 4.00 -6.73 -10.25
N ALA A 44 3.44 -5.63 -9.74
CA ALA A 44 2.21 -5.67 -8.95
C ALA A 44 1.05 -6.28 -9.76
N ARG A 45 0.90 -5.92 -11.04
CA ARG A 45 -0.11 -6.50 -11.93
C ARG A 45 0.12 -8.00 -12.12
N GLU A 46 1.35 -8.42 -12.37
CA GLU A 46 1.72 -9.83 -12.56
C GLU A 46 1.45 -10.67 -11.30
N LEU A 47 1.83 -10.16 -10.13
CA LEU A 47 1.59 -10.83 -8.85
C LEU A 47 0.10 -10.98 -8.54
N ILE A 48 -0.69 -9.91 -8.73
CA ILE A 48 -2.13 -9.95 -8.47
C ILE A 48 -2.84 -10.95 -9.40
N GLN A 49 -2.44 -11.03 -10.67
CA GLN A 49 -3.04 -11.96 -11.64
C GLN A 49 -2.89 -13.44 -11.26
N GLN A 50 -1.95 -13.79 -10.39
CA GLN A 50 -1.78 -15.16 -9.89
C GLN A 50 -2.91 -15.60 -8.94
N TYR A 51 -3.74 -14.67 -8.46
CA TYR A 51 -4.81 -14.93 -7.50
C TYR A 51 -6.18 -14.83 -8.16
N PRO A 52 -6.86 -15.95 -8.45
CA PRO A 52 -8.19 -15.93 -9.06
C PRO A 52 -9.18 -15.11 -8.24
N GLY A 53 -9.86 -14.16 -8.89
CA GLY A 53 -10.84 -13.28 -8.26
C GLY A 53 -10.24 -12.05 -7.57
N ALA A 54 -8.92 -11.84 -7.64
CA ALA A 54 -8.26 -10.62 -7.21
C ALA A 54 -8.02 -9.67 -8.41
N THR A 55 -8.23 -8.38 -8.21
CA THR A 55 -7.92 -7.33 -9.20
C THR A 55 -7.29 -6.11 -8.53
N PRO A 56 -6.44 -5.33 -9.22
CA PRO A 56 -5.89 -4.10 -8.66
C PRO A 56 -7.01 -3.08 -8.44
N ALA A 57 -7.19 -2.64 -7.20
CA ALA A 57 -8.30 -1.75 -6.83
C ALA A 57 -8.13 -0.33 -7.36
N PHE A 58 -6.88 0.14 -7.46
CA PHE A 58 -6.59 1.51 -7.88
C PHE A 58 -6.66 1.69 -9.40
N LEU A 59 -6.47 0.61 -10.16
CA LEU A 59 -6.41 0.68 -11.61
C LEU A 59 -7.77 1.08 -12.20
N GLY A 60 -7.81 2.26 -12.80
CA GLY A 60 -9.03 2.83 -13.38
C GLY A 60 -9.96 3.50 -12.36
N TYR A 61 -9.56 3.57 -11.08
CA TYR A 61 -10.34 4.25 -10.04
C TYR A 61 -10.48 5.75 -10.35
N ALA A 62 -11.72 6.26 -10.29
CA ALA A 62 -12.06 7.65 -10.62
C ALA A 62 -13.26 8.12 -9.77
N PRO A 63 -13.01 8.59 -8.53
CA PRO A 63 -14.06 9.20 -7.73
C PRO A 63 -14.44 10.57 -8.30
N ASP A 64 -15.73 10.91 -8.26
CA ASP A 64 -16.27 12.27 -8.44
C ASP A 64 -15.84 13.01 -9.73
N GLY A 65 -15.79 12.32 -10.86
CA GLY A 65 -15.47 12.94 -12.15
C GLY A 65 -13.98 13.26 -12.35
N ASN A 66 -13.12 12.82 -11.43
CA ASN A 66 -11.67 12.94 -11.57
C ASN A 66 -11.13 12.01 -12.67
N LYS A 67 -9.90 12.32 -13.11
CA LYS A 67 -9.16 11.47 -14.04
C LYS A 67 -8.93 10.09 -13.41
N LYS A 68 -9.14 9.04 -14.21
CA LYS A 68 -8.84 7.66 -13.83
C LYS A 68 -7.37 7.50 -13.44
N TYR A 69 -7.14 6.89 -12.28
CA TYR A 69 -5.81 6.50 -11.85
C TYR A 69 -5.30 5.35 -12.76
N PRO A 70 -4.12 5.49 -13.41
CA PRO A 70 -3.72 4.61 -14.51
C PRO A 70 -2.92 3.36 -14.08
N ALA A 71 -2.57 3.25 -12.81
CA ALA A 71 -1.68 2.23 -12.27
C ALA A 71 -2.38 1.30 -11.26
N ALA A 72 -1.81 0.12 -11.04
CA ALA A 72 -2.26 -0.83 -10.03
C ALA A 72 -1.80 -0.46 -8.62
N ILE A 73 -0.67 0.24 -8.51
CA ILE A 73 -0.01 0.62 -7.26
C ILE A 73 0.33 2.11 -7.27
N CYS A 74 0.43 2.71 -6.09
CA CYS A 74 1.06 4.01 -5.86
C CYS A 74 2.50 3.79 -5.39
N VAL A 75 3.46 4.49 -6.01
CA VAL A 75 4.87 4.45 -5.63
C VAL A 75 5.33 5.86 -5.34
N SER A 76 5.50 6.19 -4.07
CA SER A 76 5.86 7.55 -3.62
C SER A 76 7.28 7.54 -3.07
N VAL A 77 8.16 8.35 -3.67
CA VAL A 77 9.59 8.38 -3.36
C VAL A 77 9.97 9.70 -2.69
N ASN A 78 10.60 9.61 -1.51
CA ASN A 78 11.10 10.73 -0.71
C ASN A 78 10.02 11.76 -0.30
N ASP A 79 9.98 12.91 -0.96
CA ASP A 79 9.11 14.05 -0.67
C ASP A 79 7.67 13.90 -1.20
N GLU A 80 7.42 12.85 -1.99
CA GLU A 80 6.08 12.46 -2.43
C GLU A 80 5.31 11.86 -1.25
N ILE A 81 4.25 12.55 -0.80
CA ILE A 81 3.48 12.17 0.40
C ILE A 81 2.69 10.88 0.17
N ILE A 82 1.80 10.86 -0.82
CA ILE A 82 0.96 9.71 -1.21
C ILE A 82 0.62 9.81 -2.70
N HIS A 83 0.10 8.71 -3.26
CA HIS A 83 -0.42 8.63 -4.64
C HIS A 83 0.61 8.97 -5.74
N GLY A 84 1.90 8.72 -5.49
CA GLY A 84 2.93 8.82 -6.51
C GLY A 84 2.63 7.91 -7.70
N LEU A 85 2.62 8.49 -8.90
CA LEU A 85 2.32 7.77 -10.13
C LEU A 85 3.56 7.00 -10.61
N PRO A 86 3.48 5.68 -10.79
CA PRO A 86 4.55 4.91 -11.42
C PRO A 86 4.95 5.49 -12.79
N ALA A 87 6.25 5.68 -12.97
CA ALA A 87 6.86 6.27 -14.16
C ALA A 87 8.29 5.73 -14.37
N GLU A 88 9.02 6.29 -15.34
CA GLU A 88 10.42 5.94 -15.62
C GLU A 88 11.42 6.53 -14.58
N ARG A 89 10.93 7.02 -13.44
CA ARG A 89 11.78 7.44 -12.32
C ARG A 89 12.57 6.24 -11.80
N ILE A 90 13.90 6.34 -11.85
CA ILE A 90 14.82 5.34 -11.29
C ILE A 90 14.97 5.57 -9.80
N ILE A 91 14.77 4.50 -9.02
CA ILE A 91 15.00 4.44 -7.57
C ILE A 91 16.51 4.41 -7.30
N LYS A 92 16.98 5.19 -6.33
CA LYS A 92 18.41 5.37 -6.02
C LYS A 92 18.76 4.88 -4.62
N GLU A 93 20.04 4.55 -4.42
CA GLU A 93 20.60 4.30 -3.09
C GLU A 93 20.32 5.49 -2.17
N GLY A 94 19.80 5.21 -0.98
CA GLY A 94 19.45 6.22 0.02
C GLY A 94 18.03 6.78 -0.08
N ASP A 95 17.25 6.42 -1.10
CA ASP A 95 15.83 6.76 -1.18
C ASP A 95 15.02 6.02 -0.10
N ILE A 96 13.87 6.59 0.28
CA ILE A 96 12.77 5.87 0.92
C ILE A 96 11.58 5.81 -0.05
N VAL A 97 10.96 4.64 -0.16
CA VAL A 97 9.93 4.37 -1.17
C VAL A 97 8.70 3.79 -0.50
N THR A 98 7.59 4.52 -0.52
CA THR A 98 6.29 4.01 -0.08
C THR A 98 5.62 3.26 -1.24
N LEU A 99 5.28 2.01 -0.97
CA LEU A 99 4.46 1.14 -1.81
C LEU A 99 3.07 1.10 -1.20
N ASP A 100 2.07 1.58 -1.94
CA ASP A 100 0.68 1.63 -1.49
C ASP A 100 -0.19 0.88 -2.51
N LEU A 101 -0.90 -0.14 -2.04
CA LEU A 101 -1.59 -1.10 -2.89
C LEU A 101 -2.98 -1.46 -2.34
N GLY A 102 -3.97 -1.37 -3.21
CA GLY A 102 -5.32 -1.88 -2.98
C GLY A 102 -5.61 -3.11 -3.83
N ILE A 103 -6.26 -4.11 -3.23
CA ILE A 103 -6.78 -5.30 -3.93
C ILE A 103 -8.29 -5.37 -3.75
N GLN A 104 -9.00 -5.58 -4.85
CA GLN A 104 -10.39 -6.02 -4.84
C GLN A 104 -10.42 -7.54 -4.92
N TYR A 105 -11.05 -8.20 -3.95
CA TYR A 105 -11.25 -9.64 -3.91
C TYR A 105 -12.70 -9.95 -3.56
N GLN A 106 -13.41 -10.68 -4.43
CA GLN A 106 -14.83 -11.02 -4.27
C GLN A 106 -15.71 -9.81 -3.86
N ASN A 107 -15.52 -8.67 -4.53
CA ASN A 107 -16.21 -7.38 -4.29
C ASN A 107 -15.87 -6.66 -2.96
N TYR A 108 -14.86 -7.14 -2.24
CA TYR A 108 -14.31 -6.45 -1.07
C TYR A 108 -12.96 -5.84 -1.38
N PHE A 109 -12.67 -4.69 -0.80
CA PHE A 109 -11.41 -3.98 -0.98
C PHE A 109 -10.56 -4.13 0.28
N THR A 110 -9.29 -4.45 0.09
CA THR A 110 -8.25 -4.42 1.11
C THR A 110 -7.16 -3.46 0.68
N ASP A 111 -6.59 -2.73 1.64
CA ASP A 111 -5.67 -1.63 1.39
C ASP A 111 -4.59 -1.58 2.45
N ALA A 112 -3.35 -1.32 2.04
CA ALA A 112 -2.19 -1.21 2.91
C ALA A 112 -1.02 -0.54 2.17
N ALA A 113 -0.18 0.14 2.95
CA ALA A 113 1.05 0.72 2.48
C ALA A 113 2.24 0.33 3.36
N VAL A 114 3.44 0.28 2.76
CA VAL A 114 4.71 0.07 3.45
C VAL A 114 5.78 0.96 2.84
N THR A 115 6.62 1.57 3.68
CA THR A 115 7.77 2.34 3.23
C THR A 115 9.05 1.53 3.39
N VAL A 116 9.81 1.40 2.29
CA VAL A 116 11.04 0.61 2.20
C VAL A 116 12.24 1.54 2.09
N ALA A 117 13.28 1.26 2.88
CA ALA A 117 14.58 1.91 2.76
C ALA A 117 15.37 1.29 1.61
N VAL A 118 15.88 2.11 0.70
CA VAL A 118 16.68 1.64 -0.44
C VAL A 118 18.16 1.64 -0.06
N GLY A 119 18.67 0.47 0.30
CA GLY A 119 20.05 0.33 0.77
C GLY A 119 20.29 1.13 2.05
N ASN A 120 21.37 1.91 2.09
CA ASN A 120 21.72 2.75 3.24
C ASN A 120 21.07 4.13 3.14
N VAL A 121 20.01 4.32 3.92
CA VAL A 121 19.35 5.62 4.07
C VAL A 121 19.97 6.46 5.19
N SER A 122 19.77 7.77 5.13
CA SER A 122 20.27 8.74 6.12
C SER A 122 19.71 8.48 7.52
N ALA A 123 20.39 8.98 8.56
CA ALA A 123 19.91 8.87 9.94
C ALA A 123 18.51 9.50 10.10
N LEU A 124 18.28 10.66 9.48
CA LEU A 124 16.97 11.32 9.49
C LEU A 124 15.89 10.45 8.86
N ALA A 125 16.17 9.82 7.72
CA ALA A 125 15.23 8.91 7.07
C ALA A 125 14.92 7.68 7.94
N ARG A 126 15.92 7.10 8.61
CA ARG A 126 15.70 5.99 9.56
C ARG A 126 14.77 6.42 10.70
N THR A 127 15.05 7.56 11.32
CA THR A 127 14.21 8.11 12.39
C THR A 127 12.78 8.36 11.91
N LEU A 128 12.59 8.88 10.70
CA LEU A 128 11.26 9.07 10.12
C LEU A 128 10.51 7.75 9.94
N LEU A 129 11.16 6.72 9.41
CA LEU A 129 10.56 5.40 9.22
C LEU A 129 10.18 4.76 10.56
N GLU A 130 11.06 4.83 11.56
CA GLU A 130 10.84 4.31 12.91
C GLU A 130 9.66 5.02 13.59
N ALA A 131 9.66 6.36 13.59
CA ALA A 131 8.59 7.15 14.18
C ALA A 131 7.23 6.92 13.50
N THR A 132 7.23 6.77 12.17
CA THR A 132 6.00 6.47 11.40
C THR A 132 5.46 5.09 11.76
N ARG A 133 6.35 4.08 11.91
CA ARG A 133 5.95 2.74 12.32
C ARG A 133 5.41 2.73 13.75
N GLU A 134 6.08 3.42 14.67
CA GLU A 134 5.63 3.53 16.06
C GLU A 134 4.25 4.19 16.16
N ALA A 135 4.03 5.29 15.44
CA ALA A 135 2.74 5.97 15.40
C ALA A 135 1.62 5.05 14.88
N LEU A 136 1.89 4.23 13.85
CA LEU A 136 0.95 3.22 13.36
C LEU A 136 0.58 2.21 14.45
N GLU A 137 1.57 1.65 15.15
CA GLU A 137 1.33 0.65 16.21
C GLU A 137 0.50 1.25 17.38
N ILE A 138 0.79 2.49 17.77
CA ILE A 138 0.02 3.22 18.80
C ILE A 138 -1.43 3.41 18.34
N GLY A 139 -1.64 3.88 17.09
CA GLY A 139 -2.98 4.07 16.55
C GLY A 139 -3.78 2.77 16.43
N LEU A 140 -3.13 1.66 16.05
CA LEU A 140 -3.74 0.33 15.99
C LEU A 140 -4.19 -0.17 17.37
N ALA A 141 -3.44 0.12 18.43
CA ALA A 141 -3.80 -0.23 19.80
C ALA A 141 -5.07 0.49 20.31
N GLU A 142 -5.41 1.63 19.69
CA GLU A 142 -6.64 2.39 19.99
C GLU A 142 -7.85 1.99 19.13
N ALA A 143 -7.68 1.11 18.14
CA ALA A 143 -8.77 0.59 17.31
C ALA A 143 -9.59 -0.51 18.02
N LYS A 144 -10.27 -0.14 19.12
CA LYS A 144 -11.07 -1.03 19.99
C LYS A 144 -12.51 -0.56 20.16
N ALA A 145 -13.41 -1.48 20.49
CA ALA A 145 -14.81 -1.15 20.75
C ALA A 145 -14.94 -0.11 21.87
N GLY A 146 -15.77 0.91 21.66
CA GLY A 146 -15.98 2.01 22.61
C GLY A 146 -15.12 3.26 22.35
N ASN A 147 -14.07 3.16 21.52
CA ASN A 147 -13.27 4.30 21.09
C ASN A 147 -13.87 5.01 19.87
N THR A 148 -13.36 6.20 19.58
CA THR A 148 -13.65 6.99 18.36
C THR A 148 -12.41 7.08 17.47
N THR A 149 -12.57 7.50 16.22
CA THR A 149 -11.43 7.76 15.33
C THR A 149 -10.52 8.88 15.84
N GLY A 150 -11.02 9.78 16.69
CA GLY A 150 -10.20 10.80 17.36
C GLY A 150 -9.28 10.24 18.46
N ASN A 151 -9.41 8.97 18.83
CA ASN A 151 -8.43 8.30 19.68
C ASN A 151 -7.23 7.77 18.89
N ILE A 152 -7.37 7.64 17.57
CA ILE A 152 -6.34 7.06 16.69
C ILE A 152 -5.33 8.13 16.23
N GLY A 153 -5.75 9.40 16.09
CA GLY A 153 -4.94 10.50 15.54
C GLY A 153 -5.05 11.81 16.29
#